data_AF-A0A3E0NRV0-F1
#
_entry.id   AF-A0A3E0NRV0-F1
#
_cell.length_a   1.000
_cell.length_b   1.000
_cell.length_c   1.000
_cell.angle_alpha   90.00
_cell.angle_beta   90.00
_cell.angle_gamma   90.00
#
_symmetry.space_group_name_H-M   'P 1'
#
loop_
_entity.id
_entity.type
_entity.pdbx_description
1 polymer ?
#
loop_
_entity_poly.entity_id
_entity_poly.type
_entity_poly.pdbx_seq_one_letter_code
_entity_poly.pdbx_strand_id
1 'polypeptide(L)'
;MSRDRSGFPISRRRFAFWVGFGLFTLGEKLHARGLDDLAAAAMRAAESSSDADAASDTVASAEHWTPAENNSWRWFEREELVDGKWKLTGITTPYNKVTGEAYQGSEGYLDPSLVPDEVRYGTKSLDDVAAFEEDAGRPSPSRRARHGRPPSRWLRSLNADELHVWLKTIDPPPAGVSGMTYWTHLTRDHSFDPHKIEGLLIDDQAKLHAAAHYGY
;
A
#
# COMPACT_ATOMS: atom_id res chain seq x y z
N MET A 1 -43.48 -25.30 -22.76
CA MET A 1 -42.12 -25.83 -23.03
C MET A 1 -41.15 -25.05 -22.15
N SER A 2 -40.78 -25.61 -21.00
CA SER A 2 -39.89 -24.99 -20.01
C SER A 2 -38.47 -25.50 -20.21
N ARG A 3 -37.46 -24.62 -20.22
CA ARG A 3 -36.04 -24.98 -20.29
C ARG A 3 -35.38 -24.65 -18.95
N ASP A 4 -34.86 -25.71 -18.31
CA ASP A 4 -34.00 -25.68 -17.13
C ASP A 4 -32.69 -24.91 -17.39
N ARG A 5 -32.26 -24.13 -16.40
CA ARG A 5 -30.88 -23.63 -16.26
C ARG A 5 -30.24 -24.36 -15.08
N SER A 6 -29.36 -25.31 -15.37
CA SER A 6 -28.46 -25.93 -14.39
C SER A 6 -27.21 -25.07 -14.19
N GLY A 7 -27.03 -24.53 -12.98
CA GLY A 7 -25.77 -23.97 -12.53
C GLY A 7 -24.81 -25.10 -12.12
N PHE A 8 -23.56 -25.05 -12.57
CA PHE A 8 -22.51 -25.96 -12.12
C PHE A 8 -21.87 -25.44 -10.82
N PRO A 9 -21.96 -26.17 -9.68
CA PRO A 9 -21.23 -25.80 -8.48
C PRO A 9 -19.75 -26.21 -8.60
N ILE A 10 -18.85 -25.24 -8.40
CA ILE A 10 -17.42 -25.50 -8.26
C ILE A 10 -17.20 -26.27 -6.94
N SER A 11 -16.81 -27.54 -7.05
CA SER A 11 -16.60 -28.41 -5.89
C SER A 11 -15.25 -28.12 -5.19
N ARG A 12 -15.26 -28.19 -3.85
CA ARG A 12 -14.13 -27.96 -2.94
C ARG A 12 -12.86 -28.79 -3.26
N ARG A 13 -12.99 -29.84 -4.08
CA ARG A 13 -11.86 -30.70 -4.49
C ARG A 13 -10.96 -30.05 -5.57
N ARG A 14 -11.41 -29.01 -6.27
CA ARG A 14 -10.59 -28.29 -7.27
C ARG A 14 -9.68 -27.22 -6.69
N PHE A 15 -9.96 -26.74 -5.47
CA PHE A 15 -9.14 -25.72 -4.79
C PHE A 15 -7.84 -26.29 -4.21
N ALA A 16 -7.88 -27.51 -3.66
CA ALA A 16 -6.70 -28.18 -3.10
C ALA A 16 -5.63 -28.52 -4.15
N PHE A 17 -6.04 -28.74 -5.41
CA PHE A 17 -5.10 -29.04 -6.50
C PHE A 17 -4.20 -27.84 -6.87
N TRP A 18 -4.68 -26.60 -6.71
CA TRP A 18 -3.90 -25.40 -7.03
C TRP A 18 -2.96 -24.96 -5.90
N VAL A 19 -3.27 -25.28 -4.64
CA VAL A 19 -2.37 -25.00 -3.51
C VAL A 19 -1.15 -25.94 -3.54
N GLY A 20 -1.31 -27.18 -4.02
CA GLY A 20 -0.20 -28.15 -4.10
C GLY A 20 0.86 -27.82 -5.16
N PHE A 21 0.48 -27.28 -6.32
CA PHE A 21 1.43 -27.03 -7.41
C PHE A 21 2.23 -25.72 -7.27
N GLY A 22 1.76 -24.78 -6.42
CA GLY A 22 2.44 -23.50 -6.17
C GLY A 22 3.59 -23.56 -5.17
N LEU A 23 3.64 -24.57 -4.31
CA LEU A 23 4.68 -24.72 -3.27
C LEU A 23 5.93 -25.48 -3.74
N PHE A 24 5.85 -26.22 -4.86
CA PHE A 24 6.99 -27.01 -5.33
C PHE A 24 7.95 -26.23 -6.24
N THR A 25 7.53 -25.10 -6.82
CA THR A 25 8.38 -24.28 -7.71
C THR A 25 9.19 -23.19 -6.99
N LEU A 26 8.98 -22.98 -5.68
CA LEU A 26 9.85 -22.14 -4.84
C LEU A 26 11.02 -22.90 -4.21
N GLY A 27 10.99 -24.24 -4.20
CA GLY A 27 12.02 -25.07 -3.57
C GLY A 27 13.33 -25.17 -4.36
N GLU A 28 13.28 -25.14 -5.70
CA GLU A 28 14.47 -25.38 -6.53
C GLU A 28 15.37 -24.14 -6.75
N LYS A 29 14.94 -22.93 -6.36
CA LYS A 29 15.77 -21.71 -6.48
C LYS A 29 16.55 -21.33 -5.21
N LEU A 30 16.38 -22.07 -4.11
CA LEU A 30 17.04 -21.79 -2.82
C LEU A 30 18.17 -22.77 -2.49
N HIS A 31 18.76 -23.44 -3.48
CA HIS A 31 19.95 -24.24 -3.25
C HIS A 31 21.23 -23.40 -3.11
N ALA A 32 21.74 -23.42 -1.86
CA ALA A 32 23.11 -23.77 -1.52
C ALA A 32 24.19 -22.67 -1.34
N ARG A 33 23.84 -21.41 -1.02
CA ARG A 33 24.85 -20.45 -0.53
C ARG A 33 24.54 -19.68 0.76
N GLY A 34 23.29 -19.66 1.22
CA GLY A 34 22.92 -18.84 2.39
C GLY A 34 22.97 -19.53 3.75
N LEU A 35 23.02 -20.86 3.81
CA LEU A 35 22.94 -21.60 5.09
C LEU A 35 24.28 -21.66 5.84
N ASP A 36 25.41 -21.76 5.13
CA ASP A 36 26.73 -21.75 5.77
C ASP A 36 27.05 -20.37 6.39
N ASP A 37 26.64 -19.28 5.74
CA ASP A 37 26.80 -17.92 6.27
C ASP A 37 25.96 -17.70 7.54
N LEU A 38 24.78 -18.31 7.62
CA LEU A 38 23.89 -18.21 8.78
C LEU A 38 24.42 -19.06 9.96
N ALA A 39 24.97 -20.24 9.69
CA ALA A 39 25.65 -21.05 10.70
C ALA A 39 26.93 -20.36 11.22
N ALA A 40 27.72 -19.76 10.34
CA ALA A 40 28.92 -19.01 10.71
C ALA A 40 28.62 -17.74 11.51
N ALA A 41 27.50 -17.07 11.25
CA ALA A 41 27.03 -15.94 12.04
C ALA A 41 26.53 -16.38 13.43
N ALA A 42 25.81 -17.50 13.51
CA ALA A 42 25.31 -18.03 14.79
C ALA A 42 26.45 -18.48 15.73
N MET A 43 27.51 -19.11 15.21
CA MET A 43 28.67 -19.47 16.03
C MET A 43 29.46 -18.25 16.51
N ARG A 44 29.61 -17.20 15.68
CA ARG A 44 30.24 -15.94 16.10
C ARG A 44 29.46 -15.21 17.19
N ALA A 45 28.13 -15.28 17.17
CA ALA A 45 27.29 -14.70 18.21
C ALA A 45 27.38 -15.49 19.53
N ALA A 46 27.54 -16.82 19.47
CA ALA A 46 27.68 -17.66 20.65
C ALA A 46 29.04 -17.48 21.35
N GLU A 47 30.13 -17.31 20.59
CA GLU A 47 31.49 -17.15 21.16
C GLU A 47 31.75 -15.76 21.78
N SER A 48 30.89 -14.76 21.52
CA SER A 48 31.02 -13.40 22.07
C SER A 48 30.34 -13.21 23.44
N SER A 49 29.80 -14.26 24.06
CA SER A 49 28.95 -14.16 25.25
C SER A 49 29.53 -14.80 26.52
N SER A 50 30.85 -15.00 26.59
CA SER A 50 31.52 -15.33 27.85
C SER A 50 32.50 -14.23 28.24
N ASP A 51 31.97 -13.11 28.72
CA ASP A 51 32.48 -12.37 29.89
C ASP A 51 31.73 -11.03 30.07
N ALA A 52 31.51 -10.68 31.34
CA ALA A 52 30.96 -9.43 31.87
C ALA A 52 29.44 -9.35 32.13
N ASP A 53 29.11 -9.68 33.39
CA ASP A 53 28.37 -8.84 34.34
C ASP A 53 26.93 -8.38 34.02
N ALA A 54 26.02 -9.07 34.71
CA ALA A 54 24.98 -8.49 35.57
C ALA A 54 24.54 -7.05 35.28
N ALA A 55 23.64 -6.89 34.31
CA ALA A 55 22.61 -5.87 34.35
C ALA A 55 21.27 -6.53 34.04
N SER A 56 20.32 -6.40 34.97
CA SER A 56 18.93 -6.80 34.85
C SER A 56 18.27 -5.98 33.74
N ASP A 57 18.44 -6.38 32.49
CA ASP A 57 17.77 -5.75 31.37
C ASP A 57 16.35 -6.31 31.30
N THR A 58 15.41 -5.42 31.58
CA THR A 58 13.98 -5.66 31.45
C THR A 58 13.77 -6.00 29.98
N VAL A 59 13.46 -7.25 29.65
CA VAL A 59 13.11 -7.65 28.28
C VAL A 59 11.88 -6.83 27.91
N ALA A 60 12.10 -5.69 27.25
CA ALA A 60 11.03 -4.84 26.76
C ALA A 60 10.19 -5.73 25.84
N SER A 61 8.96 -6.03 26.28
CA SER A 61 8.00 -6.78 25.48
C SER A 61 7.95 -6.13 24.11
N ALA A 62 8.37 -6.87 23.07
CA ALA A 62 8.31 -6.36 21.72
C ALA A 62 6.84 -6.08 21.40
N GLU A 63 6.51 -4.81 21.26
CA GLU A 63 5.18 -4.32 20.92
C GLU A 63 5.12 -4.06 19.42
N HIS A 64 4.07 -4.55 18.77
CA HIS A 64 3.85 -4.45 17.34
C HIS A 64 2.48 -3.84 17.08
N TRP A 65 2.40 -2.89 16.15
CA TRP A 65 1.16 -2.23 15.78
C TRP A 65 0.84 -2.49 14.30
N THR A 66 -0.34 -3.04 14.04
CA THR A 66 -0.79 -3.37 12.69
C THR A 66 -2.01 -2.53 12.31
N PRO A 67 -2.01 -1.84 11.14
CA PRO A 67 -3.20 -1.16 10.65
C PRO A 67 -4.25 -2.18 10.19
N ALA A 68 -5.50 -2.00 10.61
CA ALA A 68 -6.62 -2.84 10.24
C ALA A 68 -7.82 -1.99 9.77
N GLU A 69 -8.60 -2.53 8.84
CA GLU A 69 -9.77 -1.84 8.31
C GLU A 69 -10.86 -2.78 7.83
N ASN A 70 -12.08 -2.22 7.76
CA ASN A 70 -13.20 -2.80 7.05
C ASN A 70 -13.80 -1.77 6.07
N ASN A 71 -14.99 -2.07 5.54
CA ASN A 71 -15.65 -1.21 4.55
C ASN A 71 -15.96 0.21 5.05
N SER A 72 -16.11 0.41 6.36
CA SER A 72 -16.57 1.68 6.94
C SER A 72 -15.61 2.27 7.98
N TRP A 73 -14.75 1.46 8.57
CA TRP A 73 -13.93 1.82 9.72
C TRP A 73 -12.47 1.43 9.53
N ARG A 74 -11.57 2.19 10.13
CA ARG A 74 -10.15 1.87 10.29
C ARG A 74 -9.75 1.92 11.77
N TRP A 75 -8.86 1.06 12.20
CA TRP A 75 -8.30 1.02 13.56
C TRP A 75 -6.87 0.47 13.52
N PHE A 76 -6.20 0.48 14.67
CA PHE A 76 -4.89 -0.15 14.85
C PHE A 76 -4.99 -1.27 15.88
N GLU A 77 -4.29 -2.36 15.61
CA GLU A 77 -4.22 -3.54 16.45
C GLU A 77 -2.86 -3.57 17.14
N ARG A 78 -2.85 -3.66 18.47
CA ARG A 78 -1.64 -3.83 19.27
C ARG A 78 -1.42 -5.30 19.55
N GLU A 79 -0.26 -5.80 19.19
CA GLU A 79 0.17 -7.16 19.41
C GLU A 79 1.41 -7.17 20.30
N GLU A 80 1.46 -8.10 21.24
CA GLU A 80 2.65 -8.34 22.07
C GLU A 80 3.15 -9.76 21.85
N LEU A 81 4.48 -9.91 21.88
CA LEU A 81 5.11 -11.21 21.75
C LEU A 81 5.07 -11.95 23.09
N VAL A 82 4.19 -12.94 23.20
CA VAL A 82 4.02 -13.78 24.40
C VAL A 82 4.33 -15.24 24.04
N ASP A 83 5.33 -15.84 24.69
CA ASP A 83 5.78 -17.21 24.43
C ASP A 83 6.19 -17.45 22.96
N GLY A 84 6.84 -16.45 22.35
CA GLY A 84 7.27 -16.50 20.94
C GLY A 84 6.12 -16.44 19.93
N LYS A 85 4.91 -16.05 20.36
CA LYS A 85 3.74 -15.87 19.49
C LYS A 85 3.16 -14.47 19.69
N TRP A 86 2.87 -13.79 18.59
CA TRP A 86 2.14 -12.53 18.61
C TRP A 86 0.70 -12.79 19.09
N LYS A 87 0.29 -12.08 20.14
CA LYS A 87 -1.07 -12.10 20.65
C LYS A 87 -1.63 -10.68 20.62
N LEU A 88 -2.83 -10.53 20.10
CA LEU A 88 -3.57 -9.27 20.13
C LEU A 88 -3.85 -8.87 21.58
N THR A 89 -3.30 -7.75 22.02
CA THR A 89 -3.48 -7.22 23.38
C THR A 89 -4.39 -6.00 23.45
N GLY A 90 -4.72 -5.38 22.31
CA GLY A 90 -5.76 -4.36 22.25
C GLY A 90 -5.97 -3.78 20.86
N ILE A 91 -7.01 -2.96 20.74
CA ILE A 91 -7.36 -2.25 19.50
C ILE A 91 -7.69 -0.80 19.81
N THR A 92 -7.31 0.13 18.94
CA THR A 92 -7.66 1.55 19.11
C THR A 92 -9.12 1.81 18.80
N THR A 93 -9.64 2.95 19.26
CA THR A 93 -10.96 3.43 18.86
C THR A 93 -11.05 3.53 17.33
N PRO A 94 -12.00 2.82 16.69
CA PRO A 94 -12.14 2.88 15.25
C PRO A 94 -12.57 4.27 14.77
N TYR A 95 -12.05 4.68 13.62
CA TYR A 95 -12.43 5.91 12.93
C TYR A 95 -13.18 5.61 11.64
N ASN A 96 -14.25 6.35 11.39
CA ASN A 96 -15.01 6.22 10.15
C ASN A 96 -14.16 6.71 8.96
N LYS A 97 -14.07 5.90 7.90
CA LYS A 97 -13.25 6.23 6.72
C LYS A 97 -13.77 7.42 5.92
N VAL A 98 -15.07 7.69 6.00
CA VAL A 98 -15.75 8.75 5.25
C VAL A 98 -15.89 10.02 6.08
N THR A 99 -16.43 9.91 7.30
CA THR A 99 -16.71 11.08 8.14
C THR A 99 -15.51 11.49 9.00
N GLY A 100 -14.55 10.60 9.22
CA GLY A 100 -13.43 10.82 10.14
C GLY A 100 -13.82 10.78 11.62
N GLU A 101 -15.09 10.55 11.93
CA GLU A 101 -15.58 10.52 13.31
C GLU A 101 -15.13 9.25 14.03
N ALA A 102 -14.78 9.39 15.30
CA ALA A 102 -14.48 8.26 16.16
C ALA A 102 -15.77 7.49 16.49
N TYR A 103 -15.66 6.16 16.55
CA TYR A 103 -16.73 5.30 16.99
C TYR A 103 -17.10 5.60 18.45
N GLN A 104 -18.38 5.88 18.71
CA GLN A 104 -18.87 6.23 20.05
C GLN A 104 -19.31 5.03 20.90
N GLY A 105 -19.01 3.80 20.47
CA GLY A 105 -19.38 2.60 21.23
C GLY A 105 -18.49 2.32 22.44
N SER A 106 -18.75 1.18 23.08
CA SER A 106 -18.32 0.76 24.42
C SER A 106 -16.85 0.99 24.77
N GLU A 107 -16.62 1.15 26.08
CA GLU A 107 -15.32 1.18 26.76
C GLU A 107 -14.44 -0.05 26.41
N GLY A 108 -13.11 0.13 26.47
CA GLY A 108 -12.13 -0.95 26.23
C GLY A 108 -11.22 -0.77 25.00
N TYR A 109 -11.42 0.30 24.23
CA TYR A 109 -10.50 0.69 23.17
C TYR A 109 -9.23 1.37 23.74
N LEU A 110 -8.10 1.14 23.08
CA LEU A 110 -6.85 1.84 23.35
C LEU A 110 -6.90 3.26 22.80
N ASP A 111 -6.21 4.17 23.50
CA ASP A 111 -6.04 5.55 23.04
C ASP A 111 -5.23 5.57 21.73
N PRO A 112 -5.75 6.18 20.64
CA PRO A 112 -5.04 6.32 19.37
C PRO A 112 -3.69 7.04 19.45
N SER A 113 -3.45 7.83 20.49
CA SER A 113 -2.16 8.49 20.75
C SER A 113 -1.04 7.50 21.12
N LEU A 114 -1.38 6.28 21.57
CA LEU A 114 -0.41 5.21 21.85
C LEU A 114 0.20 4.61 20.58
N VAL A 115 -0.47 4.76 19.44
CA VAL A 115 0.03 4.25 18.15
C VAL A 115 1.23 5.11 17.75
N PRO A 116 2.42 4.53 17.46
CA PRO A 116 3.55 5.29 16.95
C PRO A 116 3.20 6.09 15.69
N ASP A 117 3.71 7.31 15.58
CA ASP A 117 3.42 8.20 14.45
C ASP A 117 3.78 7.55 13.10
N GLU A 118 4.83 6.74 13.08
CA GLU A 118 5.28 5.96 11.92
C GLU A 118 4.20 5.02 11.40
N VAL A 119 3.45 4.40 12.30
CA VAL A 119 2.34 3.49 11.94
C VAL A 119 1.09 4.31 11.60
N ARG A 120 0.86 5.42 12.33
CA ARG A 120 -0.34 6.26 12.19
C ARG A 120 -0.40 6.99 10.84
N TYR A 121 0.73 7.49 10.37
CA TYR A 121 0.85 8.23 9.11
C TYR A 121 1.40 7.38 7.96
N GLY A 122 1.70 6.11 8.23
CA GLY A 122 2.55 5.26 7.42
C GLY A 122 3.98 5.80 7.44
N THR A 123 4.98 4.90 7.40
CA THR A 123 6.37 5.31 7.18
C THR A 123 6.41 5.97 5.81
N LYS A 124 6.20 7.29 5.75
CA LYS A 124 6.67 8.10 4.64
C LYS A 124 8.17 8.08 4.81
N SER A 125 8.82 7.03 4.29
CA SER A 125 10.25 7.12 4.09
C SER A 125 10.45 8.38 3.27
N LEU A 126 11.26 9.30 3.78
CA LEU A 126 11.73 10.43 2.98
C LEU A 126 12.48 9.90 1.73
N ASP A 127 12.97 8.66 1.80
CA ASP A 127 13.49 7.89 0.67
C ASP A 127 12.44 7.57 -0.40
N ASP A 128 11.16 7.38 -0.08
CA ASP A 128 10.14 7.20 -1.12
C ASP A 128 9.96 8.50 -1.90
N VAL A 129 9.98 9.67 -1.25
CA VAL A 129 9.85 10.96 -1.95
C VAL A 129 11.12 11.29 -2.75
N ALA A 130 12.30 10.97 -2.22
CA ALA A 130 13.58 11.19 -2.89
C ALA A 130 13.85 10.21 -4.04
N ALA A 131 13.45 8.93 -3.92
CA ALA A 131 13.61 7.94 -4.97
C ALA A 131 12.71 8.21 -6.21
N PHE A 132 11.62 8.97 -6.05
CA PHE A 132 10.81 9.39 -7.20
C PHE A 132 11.48 10.46 -8.07
N GLU A 133 12.35 11.30 -7.50
CA GLU A 133 13.10 12.30 -8.25
C GLU A 133 14.37 11.70 -8.88
N GLU A 134 15.10 10.85 -8.17
CA GLU A 134 16.37 10.29 -8.67
C GLU A 134 16.22 9.38 -9.89
N ASP A 135 15.07 8.72 -10.03
CA ASP A 135 14.80 7.77 -11.10
C ASP A 135 13.77 8.28 -12.12
N ALA A 136 13.36 9.55 -12.06
CA ALA A 136 12.54 10.19 -13.09
C ALA A 136 13.25 10.08 -14.47
N GLY A 137 12.63 9.39 -15.43
CA GLY A 137 13.20 9.14 -16.77
C GLY A 137 14.03 7.85 -16.95
N ARG A 138 14.40 7.13 -15.89
CA ARG A 138 15.09 5.84 -16.02
C ARG A 138 14.14 4.65 -16.21
N PRO A 139 14.50 3.62 -17.00
CA PRO A 139 13.63 2.46 -17.21
C PRO A 139 13.51 1.61 -15.94
N SER A 140 12.37 1.65 -15.27
CA SER A 140 12.07 0.73 -14.15
C SER A 140 11.20 -0.45 -14.62
N PRO A 141 11.29 -1.63 -13.98
CA PRO A 141 10.39 -2.75 -14.27
C PRO A 141 8.90 -2.37 -14.17
N SER A 142 8.56 -1.52 -13.19
CA SER A 142 7.21 -0.99 -12.99
C SER A 142 6.76 -0.07 -14.12
N ARG A 143 7.65 0.78 -14.68
CA ARG A 143 7.35 1.61 -15.86
C ARG A 143 7.21 0.76 -17.12
N ARG A 144 8.04 -0.26 -17.31
CA ARG A 144 7.92 -1.18 -18.45
C ARG A 144 6.56 -1.89 -18.47
N ALA A 145 6.07 -2.32 -17.31
CA ALA A 145 4.73 -2.92 -17.18
C ALA A 145 3.61 -1.92 -17.53
N ARG A 146 3.86 -0.61 -17.36
CA ARG A 146 2.95 0.48 -17.71
C ARG A 146 3.25 1.12 -19.07
N HIS A 147 4.06 0.49 -19.92
CA HIS A 147 4.49 1.05 -21.21
C HIS A 147 5.11 2.46 -21.11
N GLY A 148 5.85 2.73 -20.03
CA GLY A 148 6.48 4.03 -19.77
C GLY A 148 5.53 5.08 -19.18
N ARG A 149 4.26 4.75 -18.93
CA ARG A 149 3.29 5.68 -18.35
C ARG A 149 3.64 5.99 -16.89
N PRO A 150 3.56 7.27 -16.48
CA PRO A 150 3.80 7.63 -15.10
C PRO A 150 2.76 7.01 -14.16
N PRO A 151 3.00 7.01 -12.85
CA PRO A 151 1.99 6.62 -11.89
C PRO A 151 0.97 7.73 -11.63
N SER A 152 -0.29 7.36 -11.39
CA SER A 152 -1.37 8.32 -11.11
C SER A 152 -1.13 9.18 -9.87
N ARG A 153 -0.30 8.71 -8.93
CA ARG A 153 0.15 9.50 -7.79
C ARG A 153 1.11 10.62 -8.20
N TRP A 154 2.02 10.36 -9.15
CA TRP A 154 2.91 11.37 -9.72
C TRP A 154 2.11 12.39 -10.53
N LEU A 155 1.15 11.94 -11.33
CA LEU A 155 0.31 12.85 -12.11
C LEU A 155 -0.46 13.83 -11.20
N ARG A 156 -0.96 13.35 -10.06
CA ARG A 156 -1.64 14.18 -9.04
C ARG A 156 -0.70 15.04 -8.20
N SER A 157 0.61 14.80 -8.22
CA SER A 157 1.56 15.65 -7.49
C SER A 157 1.92 16.92 -8.25
N LEU A 158 1.73 16.95 -9.57
CA LEU A 158 2.07 18.08 -10.43
C LEU A 158 1.13 19.27 -10.25
N ASN A 159 1.69 20.47 -10.42
CA ASN A 159 0.97 21.74 -10.43
C ASN A 159 0.54 22.10 -11.87
N ALA A 160 -0.30 23.13 -12.04
CA ALA A 160 -0.89 23.48 -13.33
C ALA A 160 0.16 23.77 -14.42
N ASP A 161 1.25 24.49 -14.09
CA ASP A 161 2.32 24.79 -15.03
C ASP A 161 3.08 23.52 -15.48
N GLU A 162 3.35 22.61 -14.54
CA GLU A 162 4.04 21.34 -14.82
C GLU A 162 3.14 20.41 -15.64
N LEU A 163 1.85 20.36 -15.33
CA LEU A 163 0.85 19.64 -16.11
C LEU A 163 0.77 20.19 -17.52
N HIS A 164 0.73 21.51 -17.70
CA HIS A 164 0.69 22.13 -19.03
C HIS A 164 1.91 21.75 -19.89
N VAL A 165 3.11 21.72 -19.29
CA VAL A 165 4.33 21.29 -20.00
C VAL A 165 4.25 19.80 -20.33
N TRP A 166 3.90 18.96 -19.37
CA TRP A 166 3.87 17.51 -19.56
C TRP A 166 2.79 17.07 -20.55
N LEU A 167 1.59 17.66 -20.50
CA LEU A 167 0.47 17.32 -21.39
C LEU A 167 0.80 17.55 -22.86
N LYS A 168 1.76 18.42 -23.20
CA LYS A 168 2.26 18.60 -24.58
C LYS A 168 3.09 17.41 -25.08
N THR A 169 3.61 16.58 -24.19
CA THR A 169 4.49 15.44 -24.53
C THR A 169 3.75 14.15 -24.81
N ILE A 170 2.44 14.10 -24.51
CA ILE A 170 1.61 12.90 -24.67
C ILE A 170 0.46 13.17 -25.64
N ASP A 171 -0.13 12.11 -26.17
CA ASP A 171 -1.35 12.17 -27.00
C ASP A 171 -2.32 11.06 -26.56
N PRO A 172 -3.03 11.25 -25.43
CA PRO A 172 -3.98 10.26 -24.95
C PRO A 172 -5.23 10.27 -25.86
N PRO A 173 -5.87 9.12 -26.08
CA PRO A 173 -7.13 9.08 -26.84
C PRO A 173 -8.19 9.97 -26.16
N PRO A 174 -9.07 10.63 -26.94
CA PRO A 174 -10.05 11.55 -26.38
C PRO A 174 -11.02 10.84 -25.44
N ALA A 175 -11.24 11.42 -24.27
CA ALA A 175 -12.23 10.98 -23.29
C ALA A 175 -13.17 12.14 -22.97
N GLY A 176 -14.43 12.03 -23.40
CA GLY A 176 -15.45 13.04 -23.14
C GLY A 176 -16.09 12.89 -21.76
N VAL A 177 -16.78 13.95 -21.32
CA VAL A 177 -17.62 13.95 -20.12
C VAL A 177 -19.07 14.23 -20.51
N SER A 178 -20.02 13.59 -19.83
CA SER A 178 -21.45 13.82 -20.05
C SER A 178 -22.09 14.34 -18.77
N GLY A 179 -22.80 15.47 -18.86
CA GLY A 179 -23.53 16.06 -17.74
C GLY A 179 -22.67 16.75 -16.67
N MET A 180 -21.36 16.91 -16.87
CA MET A 180 -20.47 17.66 -15.96
C MET A 180 -19.25 18.22 -16.69
N THR A 181 -18.45 19.04 -16.01
CA THR A 181 -17.20 19.60 -16.55
C THR A 181 -16.02 18.65 -16.32
N TYR A 182 -14.95 18.81 -17.12
CA TYR A 182 -13.69 18.08 -16.87
C TYR A 182 -13.14 18.36 -15.47
N TRP A 183 -13.19 19.63 -15.03
CA TRP A 183 -12.82 20.02 -13.67
C TRP A 183 -13.54 19.19 -12.60
N THR A 184 -14.87 19.11 -12.68
CA THR A 184 -15.68 18.35 -11.72
C THR A 184 -15.29 16.88 -11.72
N HIS A 185 -15.07 16.29 -12.90
CA HIS A 185 -14.68 14.88 -13.01
C HIS A 185 -13.27 14.65 -12.44
N LEU A 186 -12.30 15.50 -12.79
CA LEU A 186 -10.92 15.41 -12.32
C LEU A 186 -10.81 15.50 -10.79
N THR A 187 -11.53 16.43 -10.18
CA THR A 187 -11.48 16.63 -8.73
C THR A 187 -12.26 15.55 -7.97
N ARG A 188 -13.46 15.18 -8.44
CA ARG A 188 -14.33 14.20 -7.77
C ARG A 188 -13.86 12.75 -7.95
N ASP A 189 -13.58 12.34 -9.19
CA ASP A 189 -13.41 10.92 -9.51
C ASP A 189 -11.93 10.54 -9.67
N HIS A 190 -11.09 11.49 -10.11
CA HIS A 190 -9.64 11.28 -10.21
C HIS A 190 -8.86 11.87 -9.03
N SER A 191 -9.54 12.49 -8.06
CA SER A 191 -8.95 13.03 -6.83
C SER A 191 -7.78 13.99 -7.07
N PHE A 192 -7.85 14.82 -8.11
CA PHE A 192 -6.92 15.93 -8.28
C PHE A 192 -7.23 17.02 -7.25
N ASP A 193 -6.17 17.61 -6.69
CA ASP A 193 -6.29 18.77 -5.82
C ASP A 193 -6.73 20.00 -6.65
N PRO A 194 -7.90 20.60 -6.36
CA PRO A 194 -8.40 21.78 -7.08
C PRO A 194 -7.38 22.92 -7.15
N HIS A 195 -6.60 23.13 -6.08
CA HIS A 195 -5.60 24.21 -6.03
C HIS A 195 -4.40 23.96 -6.94
N LYS A 196 -4.06 22.70 -7.19
CA LYS A 196 -2.93 22.34 -8.06
C LYS A 196 -3.27 22.42 -9.54
N ILE A 197 -4.53 22.19 -9.90
CA ILE A 197 -4.99 22.22 -11.29
C ILE A 197 -5.65 23.55 -11.68
N GLU A 198 -5.74 24.49 -10.73
CA GLU A 198 -6.25 25.83 -10.96
C GLU A 198 -5.45 26.54 -12.06
N GLY A 199 -6.15 27.20 -12.99
CA GLY A 199 -5.53 27.88 -14.12
C GLY A 199 -5.27 27.00 -15.36
N LEU A 200 -5.48 25.68 -15.29
CA LEU A 200 -5.44 24.84 -16.49
C LEU A 200 -6.52 25.25 -17.49
N LEU A 201 -6.12 25.41 -18.76
CA LEU A 201 -7.02 25.65 -19.87
C LEU A 201 -7.95 24.45 -20.08
N ILE A 202 -9.13 24.68 -20.66
CA ILE A 202 -10.12 23.63 -20.86
C ILE A 202 -9.60 22.44 -21.69
N ASP A 203 -8.75 22.71 -22.68
CA ASP A 203 -8.12 21.69 -23.51
C ASP A 203 -7.13 20.84 -22.71
N ASP A 204 -6.39 21.47 -21.80
CA ASP A 204 -5.48 20.76 -20.89
C ASP A 204 -6.26 19.95 -19.86
N GLN A 205 -7.37 20.46 -19.33
CA GLN A 205 -8.26 19.69 -18.46
C GLN A 205 -8.83 18.46 -19.17
N ALA A 206 -9.26 18.62 -20.44
CA ALA A 206 -9.74 17.51 -21.25
C ALA A 206 -8.66 16.45 -21.49
N LYS A 207 -7.43 16.90 -21.77
CA LYS A 207 -6.29 16.02 -22.01
C LYS A 207 -5.80 15.33 -20.73
N LEU A 208 -5.81 16.03 -19.60
CA LEU A 208 -5.52 15.47 -18.27
C LEU A 208 -6.55 14.41 -17.88
N HIS A 209 -7.83 14.68 -18.12
CA HIS A 209 -8.92 13.73 -17.90
C HIS A 209 -8.72 12.47 -18.74
N ALA A 210 -8.40 12.62 -20.03
CA ALA A 210 -8.06 11.48 -20.88
C ALA A 210 -6.84 10.71 -20.34
N ALA A 211 -5.75 11.40 -20.00
CA ALA A 211 -4.56 10.77 -19.44
C ALA A 211 -4.89 9.95 -18.17
N ALA A 212 -5.69 10.49 -17.27
CA ALA A 212 -6.12 9.80 -16.05
C ALA A 212 -6.92 8.52 -16.36
N HIS A 213 -7.87 8.57 -17.32
CA HIS A 213 -8.64 7.39 -17.73
C HIS A 213 -7.80 6.30 -18.40
N TYR A 214 -6.79 6.69 -19.15
CA TYR A 214 -5.89 5.75 -19.81
C TYR A 214 -4.72 5.30 -18.91
N GLY A 215 -4.76 5.59 -17.61
CA GLY A 215 -3.79 5.08 -16.65
C GLY A 215 -2.37 5.65 -16.83
N TYR A 216 -2.29 6.90 -17.26
CA TYR A 216 -1.07 7.70 -17.11
C TYR A 216 -0.84 8.09 -15.63
#